data_AF-A0A6J6CTF2-F1
#
_entry.id   AF-A0A6J6CTF2-F1
#
_cell.length_a   1.000
_cell.length_b   1.000
_cell.length_c   1.000
_cell.angle_alpha   90.00
_cell.angle_beta   90.00
_cell.angle_gamma   90.00
#
_symmetry.space_group_name_H-M   'P 1'
#
loop_
_entity.id
_entity.type
_entity.pdbx_description
1 polymer ?
#
loop_
_entity_poly.entity_id
_entity_poly.type
_entity_poly.pdbx_seq_one_letter_code
_entity_poly.pdbx_strand_id
1 'polypeptide(L)'
;MLELVKDKNTKQSFTDEECNWLLRDELSPRIFEAGLICRVDDRADPVLVLSPTLICGPEELRFIAEVLTDALQHAAEEFQKR
;
A
#
# COMPACT_ATOMS: atom_id res chain seq x y z
N MET A 1 -9.50 -4.11 -1.91
CA MET A 1 -8.32 -4.79 -1.33
C MET A 1 -7.25 -4.80 -2.41
N LEU A 2 -6.04 -4.37 -2.09
CA LEU A 2 -4.89 -4.37 -3.00
C LEU A 2 -3.83 -5.29 -2.41
N GLU A 3 -3.56 -6.37 -3.11
CA GLU A 3 -2.49 -7.32 -2.80
C GLU A 3 -1.17 -6.82 -3.38
N LEU A 4 -0.11 -6.84 -2.59
CA LEU A 4 1.22 -6.41 -2.99
C LEU A 4 2.09 -7.64 -3.24
N VAL A 5 2.74 -7.67 -4.40
CA VAL A 5 3.69 -8.72 -4.78
C VAL A 5 5.01 -8.10 -5.18
N LYS A 6 6.10 -8.81 -4.91
CA LYS A 6 7.46 -8.39 -5.27
C LYS A 6 7.68 -8.40 -6.78
N ASP A 7 7.14 -9.42 -7.45
CA ASP A 7 7.21 -9.56 -8.90
C ASP A 7 5.82 -9.81 -9.49
N LYS A 8 5.43 -8.97 -10.43
CA LYS A 8 4.10 -9.01 -11.08
C LYS A 8 3.91 -10.21 -12.01
N ASN A 9 4.98 -10.70 -12.63
CA ASN A 9 4.94 -11.81 -13.58
C ASN A 9 4.86 -13.15 -12.86
N THR A 10 5.64 -13.32 -11.79
CA THR A 10 5.72 -14.58 -11.03
C THR A 10 4.76 -14.61 -9.83
N LYS A 11 4.23 -13.46 -9.42
CA LYS A 11 3.49 -13.27 -8.16
C LYS A 11 4.31 -13.70 -6.94
N GLN A 12 5.62 -13.55 -7.01
CA GLN A 12 6.48 -13.79 -5.86
C GLN A 12 6.07 -12.87 -4.71
N SER A 13 5.77 -13.47 -3.55
CA SER A 13 5.47 -12.72 -2.33
C SER A 13 6.76 -12.21 -1.66
N PHE A 14 6.59 -11.26 -0.75
CA PHE A 14 7.67 -10.69 0.05
C PHE A 14 8.04 -11.64 1.21
N THR A 15 9.27 -11.55 1.72
CA THR A 15 9.62 -12.23 2.99
C THR A 15 8.97 -11.51 4.18
N ASP A 16 8.94 -12.15 5.35
CA ASP A 16 8.38 -11.55 6.57
C ASP A 16 9.05 -10.21 6.92
N GLU A 17 10.38 -10.12 6.77
CA GLU A 17 11.14 -8.89 7.01
C GLU A 17 10.84 -7.81 5.96
N GLU A 18 10.69 -8.19 4.69
CA GLU A 18 10.33 -7.28 3.61
C GLU A 18 8.89 -6.76 3.78
N CYS A 19 7.94 -7.63 4.15
CA CYS A 19 6.56 -7.29 4.50
C CYS A 19 6.50 -6.27 5.63
N ASN A 20 7.24 -6.53 6.71
CA ASN A 20 7.24 -5.65 7.87
C ASN A 20 7.77 -4.25 7.51
N TRP A 21 8.88 -4.18 6.79
CA TRP A 21 9.42 -2.91 6.31
C TRP A 21 8.44 -2.19 5.37
N LEU A 22 7.94 -2.89 4.35
CA LEU A 22 7.05 -2.32 3.35
C LEU A 22 5.78 -1.74 3.99
N LEU A 23 5.13 -2.49 4.88
CA LEU A 23 3.85 -2.09 5.45
C LEU A 23 4.02 -1.10 6.60
N ARG A 24 4.97 -1.30 7.52
CA ARG A 24 5.06 -0.51 8.76
C ARG A 24 5.97 0.70 8.63
N ASP A 25 7.09 0.56 7.91
CA ASP A 25 8.11 1.61 7.85
C ASP A 25 7.85 2.54 6.66
N GLU A 26 7.37 2.02 5.53
CA GLU A 26 7.16 2.81 4.31
C GLU A 26 5.70 3.22 4.08
N LEU A 27 4.79 2.27 3.92
CA LEU A 27 3.43 2.56 3.45
C LEU A 27 2.54 3.18 4.54
N SER A 28 2.50 2.60 5.74
CA SER A 28 1.62 3.09 6.82
C SER A 28 1.84 4.57 7.18
N PRO A 29 3.07 5.03 7.49
CA PRO A 29 3.28 6.41 7.89
C PRO A 29 2.97 7.37 6.73
N ARG A 30 3.40 7.06 5.51
CA ARG A 30 3.23 7.93 4.35
C ARG A 30 1.77 8.11 3.95
N ILE A 31 1.00 7.02 3.93
CA ILE A 31 -0.43 7.06 3.65
C ILE A 31 -1.17 7.85 4.75
N PHE A 32 -0.79 7.66 6.01
CA PHE A 32 -1.38 8.37 7.15
C PHE A 32 -1.07 9.87 7.13
N GLU A 33 0.18 10.27 6.85
CA GLU A 33 0.60 11.67 6.72
C GLU A 33 -0.13 12.38 5.57
N ALA A 34 -0.42 11.67 4.49
CA ALA A 34 -1.23 12.16 3.37
C ALA A 34 -2.73 12.28 3.71
N GLY A 35 -3.16 11.88 4.90
CA GLY A 35 -4.54 12.00 5.38
C GLY A 35 -5.46 10.84 5.00
N LEU A 36 -4.92 9.73 4.48
CA LEU A 36 -5.68 8.53 4.18
C LEU A 36 -5.51 7.50 5.30
N ILE A 37 -6.63 6.98 5.81
CA ILE A 37 -6.61 5.87 6.77
C ILE A 37 -6.97 4.60 6.01
N CYS A 38 -6.06 3.62 6.01
CA CYS A 38 -6.31 2.28 5.49
C CYS A 38 -5.77 1.22 6.44
N ARG A 39 -6.32 0.01 6.35
CA ARG A 39 -5.77 -1.13 7.11
C ARG A 39 -4.71 -1.82 6.28
N VAL A 40 -3.52 -1.96 6.86
CA VAL A 40 -2.47 -2.87 6.42
C VAL A 40 -2.68 -4.23 7.08
N ASP A 41 -2.56 -5.32 6.33
CA ASP A 41 -2.66 -6.69 6.81
C ASP A 41 -1.48 -7.51 6.27
N ASP A 42 -0.86 -8.32 7.12
CA ASP A 42 0.34 -9.11 6.85
C ASP A 42 0.17 -10.60 7.17
N ARG A 43 -1.06 -11.08 7.41
CA ARG A 43 -1.31 -12.45 7.90
C ARG A 43 -0.98 -13.58 6.91
N ALA A 44 -0.85 -13.28 5.62
CA ALA A 44 -0.48 -14.25 4.59
C ALA A 44 0.33 -13.59 3.47
N ASP A 45 -0.24 -12.54 2.88
CA ASP A 45 0.42 -11.67 1.90
C ASP A 45 0.25 -10.22 2.35
N PRO A 46 1.15 -9.30 1.96
CA PRO A 46 1.00 -7.90 2.33
C PRO A 46 -0.16 -7.27 1.56
N VAL A 47 -1.16 -6.77 2.29
CA VAL A 47 -2.39 -6.25 1.70
C VAL A 47 -2.78 -4.88 2.24
N LEU A 48 -3.21 -3.99 1.35
CA LEU A 48 -3.91 -2.75 1.69
C LEU A 48 -5.43 -2.95 1.56
N VAL A 49 -6.14 -2.79 2.66
CA VAL A 49 -7.59 -2.85 2.72
C VAL A 49 -8.15 -1.44 2.77
N LEU A 50 -8.84 -1.08 1.70
CA LEU A 50 -9.60 0.17 1.57
C LEU A 50 -11.07 -0.11 1.87
N SER A 51 -11.70 0.76 2.64
CA SER A 51 -13.13 0.68 2.97
C SER A 51 -13.75 2.08 2.91
N PRO A 52 -13.76 2.73 1.72
CA PRO A 52 -14.42 4.01 1.55
C PRO A 52 -15.92 3.88 1.83
N THR A 53 -16.54 4.98 2.24
CA THR A 53 -17.99 5.01 2.50
C THR A 53 -18.78 4.80 1.21
N LEU A 54 -20.01 4.28 1.31
CA LEU A 54 -20.89 4.04 0.16
C LEU A 54 -21.31 5.33 -0.57
N ILE A 55 -21.13 6.49 0.06
CA ILE A 55 -21.45 7.81 -0.51
C ILE A 55 -20.24 8.49 -1.16
N CYS A 56 -19.05 7.88 -1.16
CA CYS A 56 -17.86 8.44 -1.80
C CYS A 56 -18.12 8.69 -3.30
N GLY A 57 -17.77 9.89 -3.74
CA GLY A 57 -17.88 10.32 -5.13
C GLY A 57 -16.55 10.25 -5.87
N PRO A 58 -16.51 10.78 -7.11
CA PRO A 58 -15.32 10.79 -7.95
C PRO A 58 -14.11 11.49 -7.31
N GLU A 59 -14.32 12.55 -6.53
CA GLU A 59 -13.24 13.32 -5.92
C GLU A 59 -12.57 12.56 -4.76
N GLU A 60 -13.34 11.92 -3.88
CA GLU A 60 -12.78 11.07 -2.82
C GLU A 60 -12.03 9.87 -3.40
N LEU A 61 -12.57 9.25 -4.46
CA LEU A 61 -11.90 8.14 -5.14
C LEU A 61 -10.61 8.57 -5.83
N ARG A 62 -10.57 9.77 -6.41
CA ARG A 62 -9.36 10.35 -6.99
C ARG A 62 -8.30 10.59 -5.92
N PHE A 63 -8.67 11.20 -4.79
CA PHE A 63 -7.77 11.39 -3.66
C PHE A 63 -7.18 10.07 -3.17
N ILE A 64 -8.00 9.03 -2.99
CA ILE A 64 -7.51 7.69 -2.60
C ILE A 64 -6.51 7.16 -3.63
N ALA A 65 -6.81 7.27 -4.93
CA ALA A 65 -5.92 6.79 -5.98
C ALA A 65 -4.59 7.56 -6.03
N GLU A 66 -4.62 8.88 -5.84
CA GLU A 66 -3.43 9.73 -5.83
C GLU A 66 -2.51 9.38 -4.66
N VAL A 67 -3.04 9.32 -3.43
CA VAL A 67 -2.26 8.97 -2.24
C VAL A 67 -1.65 7.58 -2.36
N LEU A 68 -2.44 6.59 -2.82
CA LEU A 68 -1.93 5.23 -2.98
C LEU A 68 -0.87 5.13 -4.07
N THR A 69 -1.05 5.85 -5.18
CA THR A 69 -0.08 5.85 -6.28
C THR A 69 1.26 6.43 -5.82
N ASP A 70 1.23 7.57 -5.14
CA ASP A 70 2.43 8.20 -4.59
C ASP A 70 3.14 7.28 -3.57
N ALA A 71 2.40 6.74 -2.60
CA ALA A 71 2.97 5.86 -1.57
C ALA A 71 3.57 4.57 -2.17
N LEU A 72 2.87 3.93 -3.09
CA LEU A 72 3.34 2.69 -3.73
C LEU A 72 4.55 2.95 -4.65
N GLN A 73 4.55 4.06 -5.38
CA GLN A 73 5.68 4.43 -6.24
C GLN A 73 6.94 4.67 -5.40
N HIS A 74 6.81 5.42 -4.31
CA HIS A 74 7.93 5.66 -3.41
C HIS A 74 8.46 4.37 -2.78
N ALA A 75 7.57 3.52 -2.25
CA ALA A 75 7.99 2.24 -1.66
C ALA A 75 8.70 1.34 -2.68
N ALA A 76 8.24 1.34 -3.95
CA ALA A 76 8.92 0.61 -5.01
C ALA A 76 10.32 1.16 -5.32
N GLU A 77 10.48 2.49 -5.32
CA GLU A 77 11.79 3.14 -5.52
C GLU A 77 12.75 2.87 -4.36
N GLU A 78 12.29 2.93 -3.10
CA GLU A 78 13.11 2.62 -1.93
C GLU A 78 13.47 1.13 -1.88
N PHE A 79 12.56 0.24 -2.27
CA PHE A 79 12.83 -1.19 -2.32
C PHE A 79 13.92 -1.56 -3.32
N GLN A 80 14.03 -0.85 -4.44
CA GLN A 80 15.08 -1.05 -5.44
C GLN A 80 16.47 -0.59 -4.98
N LYS A 81 16.55 0.27 -3.96
CA LYS A 81 17.82 0.78 -3.41
C LYS A 81 18.41 -0.13 -2.34
N ARG A 82 17.61 -1.03 -1.78
CA ARG A 82 18.03 -2.06 -0.82
C ARG A 82 18.72 -3.24 -1.51
#